data_AF-A0AAJ1CGX7-F1
#
_entry.id   AF-A0AAJ1CGX7-F1
#
_cell.length_a   1.000
_cell.length_b   1.000
_cell.length_c   1.000
_cell.angle_alpha   90.00
_cell.angle_beta   90.00
_cell.angle_gamma   90.00
#
_symmetry.space_group_name_H-M   'P 1'
#
loop_
_entity.id
_entity.type
_entity.pdbx_description
1 polymer ?
#
loop_
_entity_poly.entity_id
_entity_poly.type
_entity_poly.pdbx_seq_one_letter_code
_entity_poly.pdbx_strand_id
1 'polypeptide(L)'
;VGREKPATVKRMLSDIYRQNRTDVKGIRTKKYGIEVEVLGIYVSNDVIYIHTCMYNDTNISFEVDARQFIVADKKLAKRTAQQQTPLEILRVCNDPAVVRGHQRQRTVFALPKLTIADDKVLLLEIIEKNGARHQTTEIPSREISNAKVL
;
A
#
# COMPACT_ATOMS: atom_id res chain seq x y z
N VAL A 1 20.74 8.30 5.78
CA VAL A 1 19.39 7.92 5.32
C VAL A 1 19.07 8.73 4.07
N GLY A 2 18.75 8.08 2.95
CA GLY A 2 18.33 8.71 1.69
C GLY A 2 19.46 8.98 0.67
N ARG A 3 20.00 7.95 0.01
CA ARG A 3 20.94 8.13 -1.12
C ARG A 3 20.24 8.60 -2.40
N GLU A 4 18.93 8.38 -2.52
CA GLU A 4 18.20 8.66 -3.76
C GLU A 4 17.68 10.10 -3.79
N LYS A 5 17.98 10.81 -4.88
CA LYS A 5 17.60 12.22 -5.04
C LYS A 5 16.07 12.34 -5.10
N PRO A 6 15.45 13.36 -4.45
CA PRO A 6 13.99 13.54 -4.48
C PRO A 6 13.37 13.58 -5.89
N ALA A 7 14.09 14.13 -6.87
CA ALA A 7 13.67 14.15 -8.27
C ALA A 7 13.57 12.74 -8.87
N THR A 8 14.48 11.83 -8.51
CA THR A 8 14.47 10.44 -8.96
C THR A 8 13.25 9.71 -8.41
N VAL A 9 12.97 9.83 -7.11
CA VAL A 9 11.79 9.22 -6.47
C VAL A 9 10.50 9.72 -7.13
N LYS A 10 10.38 11.03 -7.36
CA LYS A 10 9.22 11.63 -8.06
C LYS A 10 9.04 11.09 -9.48
N ARG A 11 10.15 10.91 -10.21
CA ARG A 11 10.13 10.32 -11.56
C ARG A 11 9.66 8.87 -11.52
N MET A 12 10.27 8.03 -10.68
CA MET A 12 9.88 6.62 -10.53
C MET A 12 8.41 6.45 -10.18
N LEU A 13 7.90 7.23 -9.21
CA LEU A 13 6.48 7.26 -8.87
C LEU A 13 5.58 7.54 -10.08
N SER A 14 5.94 8.55 -10.88
CA SER A 14 5.18 8.95 -12.06
C SER A 14 5.23 7.89 -13.15
N ASP A 15 6.39 7.26 -13.35
CA ASP A 15 6.60 6.21 -14.35
C ASP A 15 5.79 4.95 -14.00
N ILE A 16 5.85 4.48 -12.76
CA ILE A 16 5.03 3.35 -12.27
C ILE A 16 3.54 3.65 -12.47
N TYR A 17 3.09 4.84 -12.08
CA TYR A 17 1.69 5.24 -12.22
C TYR A 17 1.25 5.25 -13.69
N ARG A 18 2.07 5.78 -14.60
CA ARG A 18 1.77 5.86 -16.04
C ARG A 18 1.79 4.49 -16.71
N GLN A 19 2.78 3.66 -16.41
CA GLN A 19 2.90 2.32 -17.01
C GLN A 19 1.77 1.40 -16.59
N ASN A 20 1.22 1.59 -15.37
CA ASN A 20 0.08 0.81 -14.86
C ASN A 20 0.27 -0.72 -14.96
N ARG A 21 1.48 -1.20 -14.72
CA ARG A 21 1.73 -2.65 -14.74
C ARG A 21 1.08 -3.31 -13.54
N THR A 22 0.53 -4.49 -13.77
CA THR A 22 -0.07 -5.39 -12.76
C THR A 22 0.83 -6.60 -12.59
N ASP A 23 1.93 -6.41 -11.87
CA ASP A 23 2.99 -7.38 -11.69
C ASP A 23 2.78 -8.29 -10.47
N VAL A 24 1.91 -7.89 -9.55
CA VAL A 24 1.49 -8.65 -8.37
C VAL A 24 0.03 -9.07 -8.55
N LYS A 25 -0.31 -10.29 -8.12
CA LYS A 25 -1.67 -10.85 -8.22
C LYS A 25 -2.10 -11.43 -6.88
N GLY A 26 -3.39 -11.33 -6.59
CA GLY A 26 -4.00 -12.01 -5.44
C GLY A 26 -3.81 -11.31 -4.09
N ILE A 27 -3.12 -10.17 -4.03
CA ILE A 27 -3.04 -9.34 -2.83
C ILE A 27 -4.14 -8.29 -2.87
N ARG A 28 -5.25 -8.57 -2.20
CA ARG A 28 -6.38 -7.67 -2.11
C ARG A 28 -7.24 -7.90 -0.87
N THR A 29 -7.96 -6.86 -0.47
CA THR A 29 -9.02 -6.92 0.54
C THR A 29 -10.29 -6.26 -0.01
N LYS A 30 -11.45 -6.86 0.21
CA LYS A 30 -12.76 -6.25 -0.09
C LYS A 30 -13.66 -6.31 1.14
N LYS A 31 -14.01 -5.15 1.71
CA LYS A 31 -14.98 -5.01 2.81
C LYS A 31 -15.81 -3.75 2.63
N TYR A 32 -17.06 -3.77 3.07
CA TYR A 32 -17.96 -2.60 3.03
C TYR A 32 -18.10 -1.96 1.62
N GLY A 33 -18.01 -2.78 0.57
CA GLY A 33 -18.05 -2.31 -0.83
C GLY A 33 -16.79 -1.56 -1.30
N ILE A 34 -15.72 -1.51 -0.50
CA ILE A 34 -14.43 -0.98 -0.91
C ILE A 34 -13.47 -2.14 -1.16
N GLU A 35 -12.86 -2.18 -2.33
CA GLU A 35 -11.80 -3.11 -2.69
C GLU A 35 -10.47 -2.37 -2.77
N VAL A 36 -9.43 -2.91 -2.14
CA VAL A 36 -8.04 -2.43 -2.22
C VAL A 36 -7.18 -3.57 -2.73
N GLU A 37 -6.40 -3.31 -3.77
CA GLU A 37 -5.53 -4.27 -4.44
C GLU A 37 -4.11 -3.70 -4.55
N VAL A 38 -3.11 -4.56 -4.34
CA VAL A 38 -1.70 -4.25 -4.65
C VAL A 38 -1.40 -4.77 -6.05
N LEU A 39 -1.19 -3.84 -6.98
CA LEU A 39 -0.93 -4.12 -8.38
C LEU A 39 0.55 -4.40 -8.67
N GLY A 40 1.47 -3.83 -7.89
CA GLY A 40 2.90 -4.00 -8.12
C GLY A 40 3.75 -3.55 -6.94
N ILE A 41 4.88 -4.22 -6.76
CA ILE A 41 5.88 -3.92 -5.75
C ILE A 41 7.23 -3.83 -6.46
N TYR A 42 7.91 -2.70 -6.30
CA TYR A 42 9.13 -2.39 -7.02
C TYR A 42 10.23 -1.88 -6.10
N VAL A 43 11.49 -2.08 -6.47
CA VAL A 43 12.63 -1.55 -5.72
C VAL A 43 13.60 -0.84 -6.65
N SER A 44 14.07 0.33 -6.22
CA SER A 44 15.21 1.05 -6.82
C SER A 44 16.03 1.62 -5.67
N ASN A 45 17.34 1.36 -5.68
CA ASN A 45 18.26 1.80 -4.62
C ASN A 45 17.76 1.47 -3.21
N ASP A 46 17.42 2.50 -2.42
CA ASP A 46 17.01 2.43 -1.03
C ASP A 46 15.50 2.72 -0.85
N VAL A 47 14.71 2.63 -1.93
CA VAL A 47 13.27 2.90 -1.93
C VAL A 47 12.50 1.70 -2.48
N ILE A 48 11.43 1.32 -1.78
CA ILE A 48 10.42 0.39 -2.28
C ILE A 48 9.17 1.18 -2.71
N TYR A 49 8.58 0.80 -3.84
CA TYR A 49 7.40 1.43 -4.39
C TYR A 49 6.23 0.44 -4.40
N ILE A 50 5.09 0.85 -3.84
CA ILE A 50 3.88 0.02 -3.77
C ILE A 50 2.81 0.67 -4.65
N HIS A 51 2.49 0.03 -5.77
CA HIS A 51 1.42 0.43 -6.67
C HIS A 51 0.11 -0.24 -6.24
N THR A 52 -0.88 0.57 -5.91
CA THR A 52 -2.16 0.13 -5.36
C THR A 52 -3.32 0.64 -6.19
N CYS A 53 -4.46 -0.03 -6.06
CA CYS A 53 -5.71 0.35 -6.67
C CYS A 53 -6.84 0.20 -5.66
N MET A 54 -7.62 1.25 -5.47
CA MET A 54 -8.85 1.24 -4.70
C MET A 54 -10.05 1.35 -5.64
N TYR A 55 -11.05 0.52 -5.44
CA TYR A 55 -12.34 0.60 -6.13
C TYR A 55 -13.47 0.73 -5.10
N ASN A 56 -14.36 1.70 -5.32
CA ASN A 56 -15.56 1.88 -4.52
C ASN A 56 -16.77 1.36 -5.30
N ASP A 57 -17.34 0.25 -4.86
CA ASP A 57 -18.48 -0.46 -5.46
C ASP A 57 -19.83 0.05 -4.94
N THR A 58 -19.82 1.10 -4.11
CA THR A 58 -21.01 1.65 -3.47
C THR A 58 -21.44 2.94 -4.14
N ASN A 59 -22.65 3.42 -3.81
CA ASN A 59 -23.11 4.75 -4.22
C ASN A 59 -22.57 5.88 -3.33
N ILE A 60 -21.91 5.55 -2.21
CA ILE A 60 -21.46 6.52 -1.20
C ILE A 60 -19.95 6.69 -1.32
N SER A 61 -19.51 7.93 -1.59
CA SER A 61 -18.09 8.28 -1.64
C SER A 61 -17.33 7.79 -0.41
N PHE A 62 -16.13 7.27 -0.62
CA PHE A 62 -15.20 6.91 0.45
C PHE A 62 -14.23 8.07 0.64
N GLU A 63 -14.42 8.84 1.71
CA GLU A 63 -13.54 9.95 2.08
C GLU A 63 -12.38 9.41 2.91
N VAL A 64 -11.15 9.60 2.45
CA VAL A 64 -9.97 9.01 3.10
C VAL A 64 -9.45 9.92 4.18
N ASP A 65 -9.31 9.39 5.39
CA ASP A 65 -8.68 10.07 6.53
C ASP A 65 -7.18 9.76 6.59
N ALA A 66 -6.85 8.47 6.54
CA ALA A 66 -5.48 8.00 6.72
C ALA A 66 -5.13 6.83 5.81
N ARG A 67 -3.84 6.79 5.46
CA ARG A 67 -3.16 5.70 4.77
C ARG A 67 -1.92 5.34 5.55
N GLN A 68 -1.83 4.10 6.02
CA GLN A 68 -0.75 3.68 6.88
C GLN A 68 -0.12 2.40 6.36
N PHE A 69 1.20 2.34 6.48
CA PHE A 69 1.99 1.14 6.27
C PHE A 69 2.54 0.68 7.62
N ILE A 70 2.29 -0.57 7.99
CA ILE A 70 2.65 -1.10 9.31
C ILE A 70 3.28 -2.47 9.14
N VAL A 71 4.49 -2.68 9.65
CA VAL A 71 5.05 -4.03 9.80
C VAL A 71 4.44 -4.65 11.04
N ALA A 72 3.78 -5.80 10.89
CA ALA A 72 3.09 -6.48 11.98
C ALA A 72 3.40 -7.99 11.99
N ASP A 73 3.31 -8.62 13.16
CA ASP A 73 3.38 -10.08 13.26
C ASP A 73 2.18 -10.72 12.55
N LYS A 74 2.42 -11.81 11.81
CA LYS A 74 1.34 -12.63 11.22
C LYS A 74 0.43 -13.10 12.35
N LYS A 75 -0.89 -13.02 12.13
CA LYS A 75 -1.89 -13.57 13.06
C LYS A 75 -1.81 -15.10 13.09
N LEU A 76 -0.88 -15.63 13.86
CA LEU A 76 -0.91 -17.01 14.34
C LEU A 76 -1.80 -17.04 15.58
N ALA A 77 -2.55 -18.13 15.80
CA ALA A 77 -3.61 -18.27 16.81
C ALA A 77 -3.22 -18.01 18.30
N LYS A 78 -2.04 -17.47 18.58
CA LYS A 78 -1.56 -17.13 19.92
C LYS A 78 -2.10 -15.78 20.38
N ARG A 79 -2.64 -15.75 21.60
CA ARG A 79 -3.13 -14.57 22.33
C ARG A 79 -1.98 -13.74 22.93
N THR A 80 -0.99 -13.39 22.12
CA THR A 80 0.12 -12.50 22.52
C THR A 80 -0.06 -11.13 21.86
N ALA A 81 0.32 -10.06 22.55
CA ALA A 81 0.30 -8.72 21.98
C ALA A 81 1.14 -8.70 20.69
N GLN A 82 0.57 -8.20 19.59
CA GLN A 82 1.26 -8.12 18.30
C GLN A 82 2.15 -6.90 18.28
N GLN A 83 3.41 -7.06 17.85
CA GLN A 83 4.26 -5.91 17.56
C GLN A 83 3.79 -5.26 16.28
N GLN A 84 3.67 -3.93 16.30
CA GLN A 84 3.34 -3.11 15.15
C GLN A 84 4.36 -1.98 15.04
N THR A 85 4.96 -1.84 13.86
CA THR A 85 5.93 -0.80 13.57
C THR A 85 5.45 -0.01 12.36
N PRO A 86 4.94 1.22 12.55
CA PRO A 86 4.57 2.11 11.46
C PRO A 86 5.77 2.44 10.57
N LEU A 87 5.54 2.55 9.27
CA LEU A 87 6.50 3.00 8.29
C LEU A 87 6.16 4.42 7.81
N GLU A 88 7.19 5.23 7.63
CA GLU A 88 7.06 6.54 7.01
C GLU A 88 6.78 6.41 5.51
N ILE A 89 5.78 7.15 5.02
CA ILE A 89 5.57 7.34 3.57
C ILE A 89 6.50 8.45 3.11
N LEU A 90 7.54 8.10 2.33
CA LEU A 90 8.49 9.08 1.82
C LEU A 90 7.82 10.03 0.85
N ARG A 91 7.08 9.49 -0.13
CA ARG A 91 6.35 10.26 -1.15
C ARG A 91 5.18 9.44 -1.70
N VAL A 92 4.23 10.13 -2.34
CA VAL A 92 3.05 9.51 -2.95
C VAL A 92 2.74 10.15 -4.30
N CYS A 93 2.21 9.36 -5.24
CA CYS A 93 1.68 9.83 -6.51
C CYS A 93 0.21 9.40 -6.65
N ASN A 94 -0.63 10.37 -7.05
CA ASN A 94 -2.08 10.26 -7.13
C ASN A 94 -2.71 9.82 -5.80
N ASP A 95 -2.75 10.73 -4.83
CA ASP A 95 -3.21 10.49 -3.45
C ASP A 95 -4.63 11.09 -3.23
N PRO A 96 -5.71 10.42 -3.68
CA PRO A 96 -7.04 11.03 -3.75
C PRO A 96 -7.66 11.19 -2.36
N ALA A 97 -8.05 12.38 -1.92
CA ALA A 97 -8.78 12.53 -0.66
C ALA A 97 -10.16 11.81 -0.67
N VAL A 98 -10.73 11.56 -1.86
CA VAL A 98 -12.05 10.94 -2.03
C VAL A 98 -12.04 9.93 -3.18
N VAL A 99 -12.60 8.75 -2.94
CA VAL A 99 -12.94 7.77 -3.98
C VAL A 99 -14.46 7.74 -4.13
N ARG A 100 -14.98 8.38 -5.18
CA ARG A 100 -16.43 8.46 -5.43
C ARG A 100 -17.00 7.08 -5.74
N GLY A 101 -18.32 6.95 -5.59
CA GLY A 101 -19.03 5.73 -5.94
C GLY A 101 -18.78 5.29 -7.38
N HIS A 102 -18.66 3.98 -7.58
CA HIS A 102 -18.34 3.32 -8.85
C HIS A 102 -17.06 3.81 -9.53
N GLN A 103 -16.13 4.40 -8.77
CA GLN A 103 -14.85 4.86 -9.30
C GLN A 103 -13.69 4.03 -8.78
N ARG A 104 -12.64 4.00 -9.61
CA ARG A 104 -11.36 3.38 -9.32
C ARG A 104 -10.29 4.46 -9.25
N GLN A 105 -9.42 4.36 -8.24
CA GLN A 105 -8.30 5.26 -8.05
C GLN A 105 -7.02 4.45 -7.81
N ARG A 106 -5.94 4.78 -8.50
CA ARG A 106 -4.63 4.14 -8.31
C ARG A 106 -3.71 5.07 -7.52
N THR A 107 -2.86 4.52 -6.67
CA THR A 107 -1.90 5.32 -5.90
C THR A 107 -0.57 4.58 -5.87
N VAL A 108 0.53 5.30 -6.04
CA VAL A 108 1.88 4.74 -5.87
C VAL A 108 2.51 5.39 -4.65
N PHE A 109 2.94 4.57 -3.70
CA PHE A 109 3.64 5.01 -2.50
C PHE A 109 5.12 4.69 -2.62
N ALA A 110 5.99 5.60 -2.18
CA ALA A 110 7.40 5.36 -1.97
C ALA A 110 7.66 5.22 -0.47
N LEU A 111 8.27 4.12 -0.05
CA LEU A 111 8.62 3.81 1.35
C LEU A 111 10.13 3.56 1.46
N PRO A 112 10.73 3.66 2.66
CA PRO A 112 12.08 3.18 2.88
C PRO A 112 12.18 1.71 2.48
N LYS A 113 13.25 1.33 1.77
CA LYS A 113 13.54 -0.08 1.52
C LYS A 113 13.66 -0.82 2.85
N LEU A 114 13.00 -1.97 2.90
CA LEU A 114 12.96 -2.82 4.08
C LEU A 114 13.03 -4.30 3.69
N THR A 115 13.39 -5.12 4.66
CA THR A 115 13.13 -6.57 4.67
C THR A 115 12.24 -6.86 5.87
N ILE A 116 11.32 -7.81 5.74
CA ILE A 116 10.49 -8.28 6.85
C ILE A 116 10.69 -9.78 7.03
N ALA A 117 10.68 -10.24 8.28
CA ALA A 117 10.81 -11.65 8.60
C ALA A 117 9.59 -12.45 8.12
N ASP A 118 9.75 -13.76 7.95
CA ASP A 118 8.70 -14.63 7.40
C ASP A 118 7.50 -14.83 8.31
N ASP A 119 7.63 -14.51 9.59
CA ASP A 119 6.53 -14.46 10.56
C ASP A 119 5.85 -13.08 10.60
N LYS A 120 6.23 -12.13 9.74
CA LYS A 120 5.65 -10.79 9.65
C LYS A 120 4.98 -10.50 8.30
N VAL A 121 4.14 -9.47 8.29
CA VAL A 121 3.46 -8.90 7.12
C VAL A 121 3.63 -7.40 7.10
N LEU A 122 3.57 -6.80 5.91
CA LEU A 122 3.35 -5.37 5.74
C LEU A 122 1.85 -5.14 5.55
N LEU A 123 1.22 -4.42 6.47
CA LEU A 123 -0.16 -4.01 6.38
C LEU A 123 -0.25 -2.69 5.61
N LEU A 124 -1.16 -2.63 4.63
CA LEU A 124 -1.68 -1.38 4.09
C LEU A 124 -3.06 -1.13 4.70
N GLU A 125 -3.16 -0.13 5.55
CA GLU A 125 -4.41 0.32 6.16
C GLU A 125 -4.91 1.59 5.47
N ILE A 126 -6.21 1.60 5.14
CA ILE A 126 -6.88 2.78 4.59
C ILE A 126 -8.19 2.99 5.35
N ILE A 127 -8.28 4.16 6.00
CA ILE A 127 -9.32 4.49 6.98
C ILE A 127 -10.21 5.59 6.42
N GLU A 128 -11.52 5.39 6.54
CA GLU A 128 -12.52 6.38 6.19
C GLU A 128 -12.61 7.51 7.23
N LYS A 129 -12.75 8.74 6.76
CA LYS A 129 -13.01 9.90 7.60
C LYS A 129 -14.39 9.85 8.21
N ASN A 130 -14.45 9.92 9.54
CA ASN A 130 -15.70 9.92 10.32
C ASN A 130 -16.66 8.76 9.98
N GLY A 131 -16.11 7.63 9.53
CA GLY A 131 -16.88 6.48 9.07
C GLY A 131 -16.42 5.17 9.70
N ALA A 132 -17.16 4.10 9.42
CA ALA A 132 -16.87 2.75 9.93
C ALA A 132 -16.06 1.89 8.94
N ARG A 133 -15.82 2.37 7.71
CA ARG A 133 -15.12 1.58 6.69
C ARG A 133 -13.60 1.67 6.91
N HIS A 134 -13.00 0.53 7.24
CA HIS A 134 -11.55 0.37 7.40
C HIS A 134 -11.08 -0.85 6.58
N GLN A 135 -10.17 -0.62 5.63
CA GLN A 135 -9.54 -1.66 4.84
C GLN A 135 -8.15 -1.96 5.37
N THR A 136 -7.85 -3.23 5.58
CA THR A 136 -6.52 -3.73 5.92
C THR A 136 -6.12 -4.76 4.87
N THR A 137 -5.09 -4.47 4.08
CA THR A 137 -4.55 -5.39 3.07
C THR A 137 -3.21 -5.93 3.56
N GLU A 138 -3.10 -7.25 3.72
CA GLU A 138 -1.86 -7.89 4.17
C GLU A 138 -0.96 -8.18 2.96
N ILE A 139 0.27 -7.65 2.98
CA ILE A 139 1.31 -7.91 2.00
C ILE A 139 2.34 -8.87 2.63
N PRO A 140 2.41 -10.14 2.19
CA PRO A 140 3.34 -11.13 2.74
C PRO A 140 4.82 -10.76 2.54
N SER A 141 5.69 -11.23 3.45
CA SER A 141 7.17 -11.12 3.33
C SER A 141 7.69 -11.50 1.95
N ARG A 142 7.23 -12.63 1.41
CA ARG A 142 7.62 -13.13 0.08
C ARG A 142 7.36 -12.12 -1.05
N GLU A 143 6.32 -11.31 -0.96
CA GLU A 143 5.97 -10.32 -1.99
C GLU A 143 6.89 -9.10 -1.91
N ILE A 144 7.34 -8.73 -0.70
CA ILE A 144 8.37 -7.71 -0.49
C ILE A 144 9.73 -8.20 -1.01
N SER A 145 10.12 -9.44 -0.69
CA SER A 145 11.38 -10.03 -1.15
C SER A 145 11.45 -10.24 -2.66
N ASN A 146 10.30 -10.47 -3.31
CA ASN A 146 10.18 -10.64 -4.75
C ASN A 146 9.91 -9.32 -5.51
N ALA A 147 10.06 -8.17 -4.85
CA ALA A 147 9.90 -6.86 -5.48
C ALA A 147 10.72 -6.77 -6.77
N LYS A 148 10.11 -6.31 -7.87
CA LYS A 148 10.79 -6.17 -9.16
C LYS A 148 11.75 -4.99 -9.13
N VAL A 149 12.97 -5.18 -9.62
CA VAL A 149 13.95 -4.10 -9.78
C VAL A 149 13.50 -3.18 -10.94
N LEU A 150 13.59 -1.86 -10.74
CA LEU A 150 13.34 -0.84 -11.76
C LEU A 150 14.63 -0.24 -12.31
#